data_AF-A0A248JWQ0-F1
#
_entry.id   AF-A0A248JWQ0-F1
#
_cell.length_a   1.000
_cell.length_b   1.000
_cell.length_c   1.000
_cell.angle_alpha   90.00
_cell.angle_beta   90.00
_cell.angle_gamma   90.00
#
_symmetry.space_group_name_H-M   'P 1'
#
loop_
_entity.id
_entity.type
_entity.pdbx_description
1 polymer ?
#
loop_
_entity_poly.entity_id
_entity_poly.type
_entity_poly.pdbx_seq_one_letter_code
_entity_poly.pdbx_strand_id
1 'polypeptide(L)' 'MGRSSKPKSKSVSEFVLFDVLYDDGSRSSNRRVPSSELGGLDGDEPARAIIEAQDREIAAMSGNPRGRIKSLTRSPIR' A
#
# COMPACT_ATOMS: atom_id res chain seq x y z
N MET A 1 5.87 10.33 -29.09
CA MET A 1 5.05 9.13 -28.75
C MET A 1 5.95 8.08 -28.11
N GLY A 2 5.45 7.40 -27.07
CA GLY A 2 6.04 6.17 -26.53
C GLY A 2 7.15 6.34 -25.49
N ARG A 3 6.83 6.74 -24.25
CA ARG A 3 7.71 6.40 -23.11
C ARG A 3 7.54 4.90 -22.85
N SER A 4 8.45 4.10 -23.40
CA SER A 4 8.54 2.66 -23.14
C SER A 4 8.84 2.43 -21.66
N SER A 5 7.81 2.13 -20.87
CA SER A 5 7.96 1.59 -19.52
C SER A 5 8.52 0.17 -19.62
N LYS A 6 9.84 0.06 -19.58
CA LYS A 6 10.57 -1.20 -19.45
C LYS A 6 10.11 -1.88 -18.15
N PRO A 7 9.62 -3.14 -18.16
CA PRO A 7 9.26 -3.83 -16.93
C PRO A 7 10.54 -4.11 -16.17
N LYS A 8 10.87 -3.23 -15.21
CA LYS A 8 12.03 -3.37 -14.35
C LYS A 8 11.77 -4.58 -13.48
N SER A 9 12.55 -5.62 -13.73
CA SER A 9 12.66 -6.88 -13.01
C SER A 9 12.14 -6.74 -11.57
N LYS A 10 11.03 -7.43 -11.27
CA LYS A 10 10.53 -7.57 -9.91
C LYS A 10 11.60 -8.27 -9.10
N SER A 11 12.51 -7.53 -8.47
CA SER A 11 13.07 -8.01 -7.22
C SER A 11 11.85 -8.37 -6.38
N VAL A 12 11.76 -9.63 -5.98
CA VAL A 12 10.75 -10.08 -5.02
C VAL A 12 11.14 -9.40 -3.71
N SER A 13 10.80 -8.12 -3.61
CA SER A 13 10.93 -7.36 -2.39
C SER A 13 10.02 -8.07 -1.39
N GLU A 14 10.57 -8.37 -0.22
CA GLU A 14 9.84 -8.93 0.91
C GLU A 14 8.58 -8.11 1.23
N PHE A 15 8.56 -6.83 0.81
CA PHE A 15 7.42 -5.94 0.92
C PHE A 15 7.03 -5.32 -0.42
N VAL A 16 5.73 -5.27 -0.69
CA VAL A 16 5.11 -4.46 -1.72
C VAL A 16 4.73 -3.11 -1.10
N LEU A 17 4.95 -2.03 -1.85
CA LEU A 17 4.64 -0.67 -1.42
C LEU A 17 3.29 -0.22 -1.99
N PHE A 18 2.52 0.51 -1.18
CA PHE A 18 1.23 1.08 -1.56
C PHE A 18 1.14 2.56 -1.26
N ASP A 19 0.48 3.28 -2.16
CA ASP A 19 -0.07 4.61 -1.95
C ASP A 19 -1.54 4.47 -1.53
N VAL A 20 -1.89 5.13 -0.44
CA VAL A 20 -3.21 5.11 0.20
C VAL A 20 -3.81 6.49 0.10
N LEU A 21 -4.98 6.59 -0.53
CA LEU A 21 -5.81 7.79 -0.51
C LEU A 21 -6.92 7.57 0.52
N TYR A 22 -7.09 8.51 1.44
CA TYR A 22 -8.15 8.49 2.44
C TYR A 22 -9.34 9.35 2.01
N ASP A 23 -10.49 9.15 2.67
CA ASP A 23 -11.72 9.85 2.32
C ASP A 23 -11.67 11.36 2.62
N ASP A 24 -10.88 11.77 3.62
CA ASP A 24 -10.66 13.18 3.97
C ASP A 24 -9.76 13.92 2.96
N GLY A 25 -9.24 13.22 1.94
CA GLY A 25 -8.32 13.76 0.95
C GLY A 25 -6.85 13.67 1.36
N SER A 26 -6.54 13.24 2.59
CA SER A 26 -5.18 12.91 2.98
C SER A 26 -4.64 11.71 2.19
N ARG A 27 -3.31 11.65 2.06
CA ARG A 27 -2.62 10.54 1.39
C ARG A 27 -1.47 10.05 2.24
N SER A 28 -1.31 8.74 2.31
CA SER A 28 -0.10 8.09 2.83
C SER A 28 0.60 7.35 1.70
N SER A 29 1.93 7.47 1.62
CA SER A 29 2.75 6.87 0.56
C SER A 29 3.71 5.86 1.15
N ASN A 30 4.17 4.91 0.33
CA ASN A 30 5.14 3.88 0.71
C ASN A 30 4.68 3.01 1.90
N ARG A 31 3.39 2.68 1.98
CA ARG A 31 2.88 1.73 2.98
C ARG A 31 3.36 0.33 2.62
N ARG A 32 4.06 -0.31 3.55
CA ARG A 32 4.69 -1.62 3.35
C ARG A 32 3.70 -2.72 3.69
N VAL A 33 3.50 -3.63 2.74
CA VAL A 33 2.72 -4.85 2.92
C VAL A 33 3.61 -6.04 2.56
N PRO A 34 3.72 -7.06 3.42
CA PRO A 34 4.53 -8.24 3.11
C PRO A 34 4.04 -8.91 1.82
N SER A 35 4.96 -9.23 0.90
CA SER A 35 4.60 -9.90 -0.36
C SER A 35 4.10 -11.32 -0.15
N SER A 36 4.47 -11.96 0.97
CA SER A 36 3.91 -13.25 1.41
C SER A 36 2.41 -13.20 1.65
N GLU A 37 1.86 -12.05 2.05
CA GLU A 37 0.42 -11.86 2.23
C GLU A 37 -0.30 -11.54 0.91
N LEU A 38 0.45 -11.14 -0.13
CA LEU A 38 -0.07 -10.68 -1.43
C LEU A 38 0.15 -11.68 -2.58
N GLY A 39 0.46 -12.93 -2.24
CA GLY A 39 0.83 -13.99 -3.18
C GLY A 39 -0.27 -15.01 -3.48
N GLY A 40 -1.47 -14.84 -2.93
CA GLY A 40 -2.60 -15.76 -3.08
C GLY A 40 -3.50 -15.48 -4.28
N LEU A 41 -4.59 -16.27 -4.42
CA LEU A 41 -5.63 -16.07 -5.44
C LEU A 41 -6.29 -14.69 -5.35
N ASP A 42 -6.35 -14.14 -4.13
CA ASP A 42 -6.96 -12.84 -3.80
C ASP A 42 -6.07 -11.64 -4.16
N GLY A 43 -4.84 -11.89 -4.65
CA GLY A 43 -3.93 -10.86 -5.14
C GLY A 43 -3.62 -9.77 -4.10
N ASP A 44 -4.19 -8.58 -4.29
CA ASP A 44 -3.96 -7.40 -3.44
C ASP A 44 -5.06 -7.12 -2.41
N GLU A 45 -6.13 -7.92 -2.37
CA GLU A 45 -7.21 -7.73 -1.40
C GLU A 45 -6.75 -7.64 0.06
N PRO A 46 -5.81 -8.48 0.56
CA PRO A 46 -5.37 -8.39 1.95
C PRO A 46 -4.55 -7.13 2.25
N ALA A 47 -4.02 -6.43 1.24
CA ALA A 47 -3.26 -5.20 1.45
C ALA A 47 -4.07 -4.16 2.21
N ARG A 48 -5.37 -4.06 1.92
CA ARG A 48 -6.26 -3.11 2.58
C ARG A 48 -6.34 -3.35 4.08
N ALA A 49 -6.65 -4.58 4.47
CA ALA A 49 -6.82 -4.95 5.87
C ALA A 49 -5.51 -4.76 6.66
N ILE A 50 -4.38 -5.13 6.06
CA ILE A 50 -3.05 -4.98 6.66
C ILE A 50 -2.73 -3.49 6.89
N ILE A 51 -2.99 -2.63 5.90
CA ILE A 51 -2.74 -1.20 6.02
C ILE A 51 -3.69 -0.55 7.03
N GLU A 52 -4.97 -0.94 7.06
CA GLU A 52 -5.93 -0.46 8.06
C GLU A 52 -5.57 -0.91 9.49
N ALA A 53 -4.99 -2.09 9.66
CA ALA A 53 -4.47 -2.55 10.95
C ALA A 53 -3.28 -1.69 11.40
N GLN A 54 -2.29 -1.50 10.52
CA GLN A 54 -1.15 -0.63 10.82
C GLN A 54 -1.56 0.81 11.10
N ASP A 55 -2.54 1.35 10.37
CA ASP A 55 -3.05 2.71 10.59
C ASP A 55 -3.71 2.85 11.97
N ARG A 56 -4.39 1.81 12.46
CA ARG A 56 -4.95 1.76 13.82
C ARG A 56 -3.86 1.74 14.88
N GLU A 57 -2.78 0.99 14.67
CA GLU A 57 -1.63 0.98 15.58
C GLU A 57 -0.92 2.34 15.62
N ILE A 58 -0.69 2.94 14.45
CA ILE A 58 -0.11 4.28 14.34
C ILE A 58 -1.02 5.31 15.00
N ALA A 59 -2.35 5.21 14.83
CA ALA A 59 -3.30 6.08 15.49
C ALA A 59 -3.25 5.96 17.02
N ALA A 60 -3.13 4.74 17.54
CA ALA A 60 -2.98 4.49 18.96
C ALA A 60 -1.69 5.09 19.53
N MET A 61 -0.58 5.03 18.77
CA MET A 61 0.70 5.60 19.18
C MET A 61 0.79 7.12 19.01
N SER A 62 0.26 7.66 17.91
CA SER A 62 0.38 9.06 17.52
C SER A 62 -0.77 9.95 18.05
N GLY A 63 -1.86 9.34 18.53
CA GLY A 63 -3.10 10.05 18.91
C GLY A 63 -3.89 10.63 17.73
N ASN A 64 -3.47 10.36 16.49
CA ASN A 64 -4.11 10.91 15.29
C ASN A 64 -4.70 9.78 14.42
N PRO A 65 -6.02 9.55 14.47
CA PRO A 65 -6.66 8.52 13.67
C PRO A 65 -6.60 8.85 12.18
N ARG A 66 -6.26 7.84 11.36
CA ARG A 66 -6.37 7.94 9.90
C ARG A 66 -7.82 7.73 9.49
N GLY A 67 -8.23 8.42 8.43
CA GLY A 67 -9.55 8.27 7.83
C GLY A 67 -9.74 6.89 7.21
N ARG A 68 -10.94 6.61 6.71
CA ARG A 68 -11.19 5.38 5.93
C ARG A 68 -10.37 5.42 4.64
N ILE A 69 -9.81 4.28 4.27
CA ILE A 69 -9.13 4.12 2.98
C ILE A 69 -10.18 4.23 1.86
N LYS A 70 -9.98 5.20 0.99
CA LYS A 70 -10.77 5.44 -0.22
C LYS A 70 -10.23 4.65 -1.40
N SER A 71 -8.90 4.62 -1.58
CA SER A 71 -8.25 3.88 -2.66
C SER A 71 -6.86 3.43 -2.26
N LEU A 72 -6.45 2.27 -2.80
CA LEU A 72 -5.13 1.68 -2.67
C LEU A 72 -4.53 1.48 -4.05
N THR A 73 -3.30 1.94 -4.23
CA THR A 73 -2.56 1.78 -5.49
C THR A 73 -1.17 1.26 -5.18
N ARG A 74 -0.72 0.21 -5.88
CA ARG A 74 0.67 -0.25 -5.76
C ARG A 74 1.62 0.87 -6.19
N SER A 75 2.52 1.27 -5.32
CA SER A 75 3.54 2.27 -5.64
C SER A 75 4.55 1.68 -6.62
N PRO A 76 4.94 2.41 -7.67
CA PRO A 76 5.99 1.95 -8.56
C PRO A 76 7.32 1.86 -7.78
N ILE A 77 7.99 0.72 -7.86
CA ILE A 77 9.37 0.56 -7.37
C ILE A 77 10.25 1.46 -8.26
N ARG A 78 10.84 2.52 -7.68
CA ARG A 78 11.67 3.47 -8.43
C ARG A 78 13.13 3.01 -8.50
#